data_AF-A0A7W9IKJ4-F1
#
_entry.id   AF-A0A7W9IKJ4-F1
#
_cell.length_a   1.000
_cell.length_b   1.000
_cell.length_c   1.000
_cell.angle_alpha   90.00
_cell.angle_beta   90.00
_cell.angle_gamma   90.00
#
_symmetry.space_group_name_H-M   'P 1'
#
loop_
_entity.id
_entity.type
_entity.pdbx_description
1 polymer ?
#
loop_
_entity_poly.entity_id
_entity_poly.type
_entity_poly.pdbx_seq_one_letter_code
_entity_poly.pdbx_strand_id
1 'polypeptide(L)'
;MLVWDNDRRRLSRAMRTAIEARPWLTVFQLPAYAPELNPAEGVWSVLKRGLANLAPHDTDQLTMLIKTKLKRRQYRPVLLDGFIAQTGLILKPP
;
A
#
# COMPACT_ATOMS: atom_id res chain seq x y z
N MET A 1 -11.28 -3.97 7.03
CA MET A 1 -10.83 -2.56 7.06
C MET A 1 -9.89 -2.30 5.88
N LEU A 2 -10.04 -1.16 5.21
CA LEU A 2 -9.16 -0.69 4.13
C LEU A 2 -8.72 0.74 4.43
N VAL A 3 -7.42 0.98 4.51
CA VAL A 3 -6.83 2.32 4.59
C VAL A 3 -6.22 2.63 3.24
N TRP A 4 -6.55 3.78 2.66
CA TRP A 4 -6.06 4.10 1.32
C TRP A 4 -6.00 5.62 1.08
N ASP A 5 -5.04 6.04 0.25
CA ASP A 5 -4.91 7.44 -0.19
C ASP A 5 -6.13 7.94 -0.98
N ASN A 6 -6.23 9.26 -1.11
CA ASN A 6 -7.34 9.95 -1.74
C ASN A 6 -7.09 10.30 -3.23
N ASP A 7 -6.39 9.46 -3.99
CA ASP A 7 -6.28 9.64 -5.44
C ASP A 7 -7.71 9.70 -6.05
N ARG A 8 -7.96 10.66 -6.96
CA ARG A 8 -9.25 10.87 -7.64
C ARG A 8 -9.83 9.58 -8.24
N ARG A 9 -8.99 8.63 -8.68
CA ARG A 9 -9.43 7.32 -9.17
C ARG A 9 -10.18 6.50 -8.10
N ARG A 10 -9.77 6.61 -6.85
CA ARG A 10 -10.37 5.92 -5.69
C ARG A 10 -11.67 6.58 -5.21
N LEU A 11 -11.90 7.83 -5.61
CA LEU A 11 -13.15 8.56 -5.37
C LEU A 11 -14.23 8.33 -6.43
N SER A 12 -13.93 7.57 -7.49
CA SER A 12 -14.85 7.33 -8.60
C SER A 12 -16.15 6.66 -8.18
N ARG A 13 -17.22 6.90 -8.93
CA ARG A 13 -18.53 6.28 -8.69
C ARG A 13 -18.46 4.75 -8.70
N ALA A 14 -17.71 4.18 -9.65
CA ALA A 14 -17.50 2.74 -9.74
C ALA A 14 -16.88 2.18 -8.44
N MET A 15 -15.92 2.91 -7.86
CA MET A 15 -15.27 2.51 -6.62
C MET A 15 -16.21 2.62 -5.41
N ARG A 16 -17.02 3.69 -5.33
CA ARG A 16 -18.05 3.84 -4.29
C ARG A 16 -19.07 2.70 -4.34
N THR A 17 -19.60 2.39 -5.53
CA THR A 17 -20.51 1.26 -5.73
C THR A 17 -19.87 -0.07 -5.34
N ALA A 18 -18.58 -0.27 -5.64
CA ALA A 18 -17.86 -1.45 -5.21
C ALA A 18 -17.73 -1.54 -3.68
N ILE A 19 -17.51 -0.42 -2.98
CA ILE A 19 -17.46 -0.41 -1.52
C ILE A 19 -18.84 -0.66 -0.92
N GLU A 20 -19.87 0.01 -1.42
CA GLU A 20 -21.27 -0.12 -0.96
C GLU A 20 -21.77 -1.57 -1.08
N ALA A 21 -21.36 -2.29 -2.13
CA ALA A 21 -21.67 -3.71 -2.29
C ALA A 21 -21.00 -4.64 -1.24
N ARG A 22 -20.13 -4.11 -0.37
CA ARG A 22 -19.35 -4.87 0.61
C ARG A 22 -19.57 -4.31 2.02
N PRO A 23 -20.69 -4.67 2.70
CA PRO A 23 -21.01 -4.13 4.02
C PRO A 23 -19.99 -4.47 5.11
N TRP A 24 -19.16 -5.50 4.90
CA TRP A 24 -18.06 -5.88 5.79
C TRP A 24 -16.81 -4.98 5.65
N LEU A 25 -16.76 -4.11 4.65
CA LEU A 25 -15.58 -3.32 4.30
C LEU A 25 -15.68 -1.89 4.85
N THR A 26 -15.12 -1.66 6.04
CA THR A 26 -14.89 -0.29 6.54
C THR A 26 -13.71 0.35 5.82
N VAL A 27 -13.92 1.49 5.18
CA VAL A 27 -12.90 2.23 4.42
C VAL A 27 -12.52 3.52 5.14
N PHE A 28 -11.22 3.71 5.38
CA PHE A 28 -10.62 4.92 5.94
C PHE A 28 -9.89 5.66 4.82
N GLN A 29 -10.39 6.83 4.44
CA GLN A 29 -9.73 7.72 3.51
C GLN A 29 -8.70 8.58 4.23
N LEU A 30 -7.47 8.56 3.74
CA LEU A 30 -6.43 9.46 4.23
C LEU A 30 -6.69 10.90 3.73
N PRO A 31 -6.22 11.93 4.45
CA PRO A 31 -6.21 13.30 3.93
C PRO A 31 -5.49 13.39 2.57
N ALA A 32 -5.88 14.37 1.77
CA ALA A 32 -5.17 14.64 0.52
C ALA A 32 -3.71 15.01 0.80
N TYR A 33 -2.80 14.53 -0.05
CA TYR A 33 -1.36 14.82 0.06
C TYR A 33 -0.71 14.41 1.40
N ALA A 34 -1.19 13.34 2.04
CA ALA A 34 -0.60 12.78 3.26
C ALA A 34 0.10 11.41 3.02
N PRO A 35 1.15 11.32 2.18
CA PRO A 35 1.86 10.08 1.92
C PRO A 35 2.51 9.48 3.18
N GLU A 36 2.88 10.29 4.16
CA GLU A 36 3.43 9.89 5.45
C GLU A 36 2.46 9.04 6.27
N LEU A 37 1.15 9.17 6.03
CA LEU A 37 0.12 8.37 6.67
C LEU A 37 -0.18 7.05 5.94
N ASN A 38 0.36 6.86 4.73
CA ASN A 38 0.12 5.68 3.91
C ASN A 38 1.22 4.62 4.13
N PRO A 39 0.94 3.51 4.84
CA PRO A 39 1.96 2.49 5.13
C PRO A 39 2.50 1.80 3.86
N ALA A 40 1.74 1.83 2.75
CA ALA A 40 2.22 1.32 1.47
C ALA A 40 3.44 2.10 0.95
N GLU A 41 3.58 3.39 1.28
CA GLU A 41 4.77 4.18 0.93
C GLU A 41 6.03 3.65 1.61
N GLY A 42 5.92 3.18 2.86
CA GLY A 42 7.02 2.51 3.56
C GLY A 42 7.47 1.24 2.84
N VAL A 43 6.50 0.40 2.44
CA VAL A 43 6.77 -0.82 1.64
C VAL A 43 7.46 -0.47 0.33
N TRP A 44 6.95 0.53 -0.41
CA TRP A 44 7.54 0.98 -1.67
C TRP A 44 8.94 1.57 -1.50
N SER A 45 9.15 2.36 -0.46
CA SER A 45 10.45 2.97 -0.14
C SER A 45 11.52 1.90 0.06
N VAL A 46 11.22 0.86 0.84
CA VAL A 46 12.17 -0.24 1.06
C VAL A 46 12.32 -1.11 -0.19
N LEU A 47 11.25 -1.37 -0.94
CA LEU A 47 11.33 -2.13 -2.18
C LEU A 47 12.25 -1.43 -3.19
N LYS A 48 12.04 -0.14 -3.45
CA LYS A 48 12.84 0.68 -4.37
C LYS A 48 14.30 0.69 -3.97
N ARG A 49 14.62 0.88 -2.68
CA ARG A 49 16.00 0.76 -2.17
C ARG A 49 16.62 -0.61 -2.50
N GLY A 50 15.85 -1.69 -2.37
CA GLY A 50 16.29 -3.04 -2.71
C GLY A 50 16.40 -3.33 -4.21
N LEU A 51 15.98 -2.42 -5.08
CA LEU A 51 16.07 -2.51 -6.53
C LEU A 51 17.10 -1.55 -7.13
N ALA A 52 17.57 -0.55 -6.37
CA ALA A 52 18.37 0.57 -6.87
C ALA A 52 19.66 0.17 -7.62
N ASN A 53 20.22 -1.00 -7.32
CA ASN A 53 21.45 -1.51 -7.95
C ASN A 53 21.21 -2.69 -8.91
N LEU A 54 19.96 -2.94 -9.32
CA LEU A 54 19.62 -3.99 -10.27
C LEU A 54 19.40 -3.39 -11.65
N ALA A 55 20.02 -4.00 -12.66
CA ALA A 55 19.82 -3.66 -14.07
C ALA A 55 19.09 -4.81 -14.77
N PRO A 56 17.76 -4.95 -14.61
CA PRO A 56 17.01 -5.97 -15.34
C PRO A 56 17.04 -5.70 -16.84
N HIS A 57 17.13 -6.77 -17.64
CA HIS A 57 17.18 -6.72 -19.09
C HIS A 57 15.83 -6.37 -19.74
N ASP A 58 14.73 -6.71 -19.07
CA ASP A 58 13.38 -6.46 -19.55
C ASP A 58 12.36 -6.27 -18.39
N THR A 59 11.13 -5.94 -18.77
CA THR A 59 10.02 -5.72 -17.83
C THR A 59 9.56 -7.00 -17.13
N ASP A 60 9.76 -8.17 -17.73
CA ASP A 60 9.34 -9.45 -17.15
C ASP A 60 10.28 -9.85 -16.02
N GLN A 61 11.58 -9.67 -16.22
CA GLN A 61 12.61 -9.85 -15.20
C GLN A 61 12.40 -8.86 -14.05
N LEU A 62 12.12 -7.58 -14.34
CA LEU A 62 11.78 -6.59 -13.31
C LEU A 62 10.52 -7.01 -12.52
N THR A 63 9.48 -7.46 -13.21
CA THR A 63 8.23 -7.92 -12.59
C THR A 63 8.46 -9.13 -11.68
N MET A 64 9.25 -10.11 -12.13
CA MET A 64 9.62 -11.27 -11.33
C MET A 64 10.39 -10.87 -10.07
N LEU A 65 11.36 -9.95 -10.19
CA LEU A 65 12.15 -9.45 -9.07
C LEU A 65 11.28 -8.71 -8.04
N ILE A 66 10.38 -7.85 -8.50
CA ILE A 66 9.41 -7.14 -7.66
C ILE A 66 8.52 -8.14 -6.91
N LYS A 67 7.88 -9.07 -7.63
CA LYS A 67 7.00 -10.10 -7.04
C LYS A 67 7.74 -10.95 -6.01
N THR A 68 8.97 -11.37 -6.31
CA THR A 68 9.78 -12.17 -5.40
C THR A 68 10.12 -11.41 -4.12
N LYS A 69 10.55 -10.14 -4.23
CA LYS A 69 10.88 -9.31 -3.07
C LYS A 69 9.64 -8.99 -2.23
N LEU A 70 8.49 -8.70 -2.85
CA LEU A 70 7.22 -8.50 -2.16
C LEU A 70 6.78 -9.77 -1.42
N LYS A 71 6.81 -10.93 -2.09
CA LYS A 71 6.43 -12.22 -1.48
C LYS A 71 7.29 -12.56 -0.27
N ARG A 72 8.61 -12.30 -0.31
CA ARG A 72 9.49 -12.49 0.86
C ARG A 72 9.14 -11.58 2.04
N ARG A 73 8.58 -10.39 1.79
CA ARG A 73 8.15 -9.44 2.84
C ARG A 73 6.77 -9.78 3.38
N GLN A 74 5.88 -10.32 2.54
CA GLN A 74 4.55 -10.76 2.95
C GLN A 74 4.59 -11.73 4.13
N TYR A 75 5.62 -12.57 4.22
CA TYR A 75 5.80 -13.53 5.32
C TYR A 75 6.61 -12.99 6.50
N ARG A 76 6.74 -11.66 6.65
CA ARG A 76 7.42 -11.00 7.77
C ARG A 76 6.46 -10.06 8.50
N PRO A 77 5.56 -10.57 9.35
CA PRO A 77 4.51 -9.76 9.98
C PRO A 77 5.08 -8.56 10.76
N VAL A 78 6.12 -8.77 11.57
CA VAL A 78 6.80 -7.69 12.33
C VAL A 78 7.27 -6.53 11.45
N LEU A 79 7.74 -6.83 10.23
CA LEU A 79 8.16 -5.80 9.30
C LEU A 79 6.95 -5.02 8.74
N LEU A 80 5.85 -5.70 8.44
CA LEU A 80 4.62 -5.07 7.98
C LEU A 80 4.01 -4.19 9.07
N ASP A 81 4.00 -4.68 10.31
CA ASP A 81 3.57 -3.93 11.49
C ASP A 81 4.45 -2.69 11.71
N GLY A 82 5.76 -2.82 11.49
CA GLY A 82 6.68 -1.69 11.54
C GLY A 82 6.35 -0.58 10.52
N PHE A 83 5.90 -0.94 9.31
CA PHE A 83 5.47 0.07 8.32
C PHE A 83 4.19 0.79 8.76
N ILE A 84 3.27 0.09 9.42
CA ILE A 84 2.05 0.69 9.97
C ILE A 84 2.41 1.58 11.17
N ALA A 85 3.24 1.11 12.08
CA ALA A 85 3.65 1.87 13.26
C ALA A 85 4.38 3.17 12.88
N GLN A 86 5.21 3.13 11.84
CA GLN A 86 5.98 4.28 11.38
C GLN A 86 5.09 5.47 10.93
N THR A 87 3.88 5.21 10.44
CA THR A 87 2.99 6.30 9.99
C THR A 87 2.37 7.08 11.14
N GLY A 88 2.43 6.57 12.37
CA GLY A 88 1.70 7.15 13.51
C GLY A 88 0.19 7.20 13.31
N LEU A 89 -0.34 6.43 12.35
CA LEU A 89 -1.75 6.49 11.97
C LEU A 89 -2.63 5.94 13.09
N ILE A 90 -3.44 6.82 13.68
CA ILE A 90 -4.49 6.47 14.64
C ILE A 90 -5.82 6.50 13.91
N LEU A 91 -6.39 5.32 13.67
CA LEU A 91 -7.72 5.19 13.07
C LEU A 91 -8.78 5.31 14.17
N LYS A 92 -9.68 6.28 14.03
CA LYS A 92 -10.90 6.34 14.83
C LYS A 92 -12.01 5.68 14.03
N PRO A 93 -12.69 4.64 14.53
CA PRO A 93 -13.85 4.06 13.84
C PRO A 93 -14.87 5.16 13.50
N PRO A 94 -15.52 5.07 12.33
CA PRO A 94 -16.61 5.98 11.97
C PRO A 94 -17.81 5.83 12.91
#